data_AF-A0A2K3JM96-F1
#
_entry.id   AF-A0A2K3JM96-F1
#
_cell.length_a   1.000
_cell.length_b   1.000
_cell.length_c   1.000
_cell.angle_alpha   90.00
_cell.angle_beta   90.00
_cell.angle_gamma   90.00
#
_symmetry.space_group_name_H-M   'P 1'
#
loop_
_entity.id
_entity.type
_entity.pdbx_description
1 polymer ?
#
loop_
_entity_poly.entity_id
_entity_poly.type
_entity_poly.pdbx_seq_one_letter_code
_entity_poly.pdbx_strand_id
1 'polypeptide(L)' 'MPLKNILEVEIFNVWGIDFMGPFPSSCGNKYILVAVDYESKCIEAIASPTNDARVVTKMFKTIIFPRF' A
#
# COMPACT_ATOMS: atom_id res chain seq x y z
N MET A 1 -23.14 -30.00 -4.08
CA MET A 1 -21.93 -29.22 -3.81
C MET A 1 -22.29 -28.18 -2.77
N PRO A 2 -21.59 -28.06 -1.62
CA PRO A 2 -21.93 -27.06 -0.63
C PRO A 2 -21.54 -25.68 -1.18
N LEU A 3 -22.46 -24.72 -1.12
CA LEU A 3 -22.17 -23.31 -1.39
C LEU A 3 -21.12 -22.86 -0.37
N LYS A 4 -19.95 -22.47 -0.87
CA LYS A 4 -18.89 -21.88 -0.07
C LYS A 4 -19.36 -20.47 0.31
N ASN A 5 -19.44 -20.16 1.61
CA ASN A 5 -19.80 -18.82 2.05
C ASN A 5 -18.85 -17.79 1.41
N ILE A 6 -19.42 -16.71 0.89
CA ILE A 6 -18.65 -15.53 0.46
C ILE A 6 -18.01 -14.97 1.73
N LEU A 7 -16.68 -14.82 1.73
CA LEU A 7 -15.99 -14.12 2.80
C LEU A 7 -16.41 -12.65 2.72
N GLU A 8 -17.07 -12.16 3.77
CA GLU A 8 -17.38 -10.74 3.91
C GLU A 8 -16.08 -10.02 4.25
N VAL A 9 -15.59 -9.21 3.31
CA VAL A 9 -14.40 -8.37 3.48
C VAL A 9 -14.90 -6.94 3.63
N GLU A 10 -14.61 -6.33 4.78
CA GLU A 10 -14.95 -4.92 5.02
C GLU A 10 -13.85 -4.00 4.47
N ILE A 11 -14.21 -2.73 4.30
CA ILE A 11 -13.28 -1.68 3.89
C ILE A 11 -12.11 -1.62 4.87
N PHE A 12 -10.88 -1.55 4.35
CA PHE A 12 -9.62 -1.55 5.10
C PHE A 12 -9.18 -2.88 5.71
N ASN A 13 -9.91 -4.00 5.50
CA ASN A 13 -9.47 -5.32 5.98
C ASN A 13 -8.31 -5.92 5.16
N VAL A 14 -8.19 -5.58 3.87
CA VAL A 14 -7.20 -6.16 2.97
C VAL A 14 -6.58 -5.09 2.09
N TRP A 15 -5.25 -5.03 2.08
CA TRP A 15 -4.48 -4.09 1.27
C TRP A 15 -3.49 -4.81 0.37
N GLY A 16 -3.40 -4.37 -0.89
CA GLY A 16 -2.30 -4.70 -1.79
C GLY A 16 -1.19 -3.66 -1.67
N ILE A 17 0.06 -4.08 -1.49
CA ILE A 17 1.19 -3.18 -1.30
C ILE A 17 2.36 -3.64 -2.16
N ASP A 18 2.93 -2.73 -2.93
CA ASP A 18 4.08 -3.03 -3.77
C ASP A 18 4.97 -1.81 -4.01
N PHE A 19 6.24 -2.08 -4.34
CA PHE A 19 7.18 -1.05 -4.78
C PHE A 19 7.28 -1.05 -6.31
N MET A 20 7.02 0.12 -6.90
CA MET A 20 7.34 0.38 -8.30
C MET A 20 8.77 0.94 -8.40
N GLY A 21 9.55 0.43 -9.36
CA GLY A 21 10.90 0.93 -9.67
C GLY A 21 11.95 -0.18 -9.86
N PRO A 22 13.24 0.17 -9.95
CA PRO A 22 13.80 1.53 -9.76
C PRO A 22 13.57 2.44 -10.98
N PHE A 23 13.17 3.68 -10.73
CA PHE A 23 13.08 4.78 -11.68
C PHE A 23 14.37 5.61 -11.71
N PRO A 24 14.60 6.43 -12.76
CA PRO A 24 15.59 7.50 -12.69
C PRO A 24 15.38 8.35 -11.44
N SER A 25 16.48 8.66 -10.75
CA SER A 25 16.40 9.36 -9.47
C SER A 25 15.77 10.76 -9.63
N SER A 26 14.70 11.01 -8.88
CA SER A 26 14.07 12.33 -8.76
C SER A 26 14.13 12.77 -7.30
N CYS A 27 14.86 13.87 -7.03
CA CYS A 27 15.10 14.37 -5.67
C CYS A 27 15.65 13.30 -4.70
N GLY A 28 16.47 12.37 -5.20
CA GLY A 28 17.04 11.25 -4.43
C GLY A 28 16.12 10.03 -4.28
N ASN A 29 14.87 10.11 -4.74
CA ASN A 29 13.93 9.00 -4.72
C ASN A 29 14.00 8.19 -6.01
N LYS A 30 13.96 6.86 -5.89
CA LYS A 30 14.03 5.91 -7.01
C LYS A 30 12.84 4.94 -7.05
N TYR A 31 12.07 4.87 -5.97
CA TYR A 31 10.94 3.95 -5.85
C TYR A 31 9.67 4.72 -5.50
N ILE A 32 8.53 4.13 -5.84
CA ILE A 32 7.22 4.55 -5.36
C ILE A 32 6.62 3.35 -4.63
N LEU A 33 6.38 3.50 -3.33
CA LEU A 33 5.57 2.54 -2.57
C LEU A 33 4.11 2.88 -2.77
N VAL A 34 3.30 1.92 -3.19
CA VAL A 34 1.86 2.08 -3.38
C VAL A 34 1.13 1.11 -2.48
N ALA A 35 0.06 1.58 -1.83
CA ALA A 35 -0.88 0.75 -1.07
C ALA A 35 -2.29 1.00 -1.61
N VAL A 36 -3.01 -0.09 -1.89
CA VAL A 36 -4.37 -0.06 -2.42
C VAL A 36 -5.28 -0.87 -1.52
N ASP A 37 -6.33 -0.24 -0.98
CA ASP A 37 -7.36 -0.97 -0.26
C ASP A 37 -8.19 -1.81 -1.23
N TYR A 38 -8.39 -3.08 -0.90
CA TYR A 38 -9.01 -4.03 -1.81
C TYR A 38 -10.49 -3.72 -2.05
N GLU A 39 -11.22 -3.22 -1.05
CA GLU A 39 -12.67 -2.99 -1.16
C GLU A 39 -12.99 -1.57 -1.64
N SER A 40 -12.49 -0.52 -0.97
CA SER A 40 -12.73 0.87 -1.37
C SER A 40 -11.95 1.30 -2.61
N LYS A 41 -10.94 0.52 -3.01
CA LYS A 41 -10.00 0.86 -4.09
C LYS A 41 -9.27 2.19 -3.84
N CYS A 42 -9.19 2.67 -2.60
CA CYS A 42 -8.42 3.86 -2.28
C CYS A 42 -6.92 3.58 -2.48
N ILE A 43 -6.18 4.57 -2.97
CA ILE A 43 -4.76 4.44 -3.30
C ILE A 43 -3.99 5.49 -2.52
N GLU A 44 -2.98 5.04 -1.79
CA GLU A 44 -1.97 5.88 -1.16
C GLU A 44 -0.60 5.56 -1.79
N ALA A 45 0.24 6.59 -1.98
CA ALA A 45 1.56 6.40 -2.56
C ALA A 45 2.61 7.33 -1.95
N ILE A 46 3.84 6.83 -1.78
CA ILE A 46 4.99 7.63 -1.35
C ILE A 46 6.22 7.38 -2.22
N ALA A 47 6.96 8.44 -2.53
CA ALA A 47 8.28 8.34 -3.13
C ALA A 47 9.33 7.96 -2.08
N SER A 48 10.28 7.12 -2.45
CA SER A 48 11.32 6.64 -1.55
C SER A 48 12.69 6.43 -2.23
N PRO A 49 13.81 6.65 -1.52
CA PRO A 49 15.13 6.30 -2.01
C PRO A 49 15.40 4.77 -1.98
N THR A 50 14.69 4.03 -1.12
CA THR A 50 14.85 2.57 -0.93
C THR A 50 13.51 1.83 -1.00
N ASN A 51 13.57 0.51 -1.16
CA ASN A 51 12.41 -0.38 -1.18
C ASN A 51 12.36 -1.29 0.07
N ASP A 52 12.74 -0.75 1.23
CA ASP A 52 12.87 -1.52 2.47
C ASP A 52 11.66 -1.39 3.41
N ALA A 53 11.60 -2.25 4.44
CA ALA A 53 10.50 -2.31 5.39
C ALA A 53 10.31 -1.03 6.22
N ARG A 54 11.33 -0.17 6.35
CA ARG A 54 11.18 1.10 7.09
C ARG A 54 10.29 2.07 6.33
N VAL A 55 10.38 2.07 5.00
CA VAL A 55 9.52 2.87 4.13
C VAL A 55 8.07 2.42 4.24
N VAL A 56 7.84 1.10 4.22
CA VAL A 56 6.51 0.49 4.43
C VAL A 56 5.95 0.89 5.79
N THR A 57 6.73 0.70 6.86
CA THR A 57 6.32 1.05 8.22
C THR A 57 5.98 2.54 8.36
N LYS A 58 6.76 3.42 7.71
CA LYS A 58 6.50 4.85 7.70
C LYS A 58 5.16 5.16 7.06
N MET A 59 4.87 4.59 5.88
CA MET A 59 3.59 4.80 5.19
C MET A 59 2.38 4.44 6.08
N PHE A 60 2.42 3.29 6.75
CA PHE A 60 1.33 2.89 7.65
C PHE A 60 1.15 3.87 8.81
N LYS A 61 2.25 4.23 9.48
CA LYS A 61 2.21 5.07 10.68
C LYS A 61 1.83 6.52 10.38
N THR A 62 2.20 7.05 9.21
CA THR A 62 2.04 8.48 8.91
C THR A 62 0.93 8.78 7.92
N ILE A 63 0.44 7.78 7.17
CA ILE A 63 -0.57 8.00 6.11
C ILE A 63 -1.80 7.13 6.36
N ILE A 64 -1.64 5.80 6.43
CA ILE A 64 -2.80 4.89 6.47
C ILE A 64 -3.56 5.00 7.79
N PHE A 65 -2.94 4.69 8.93
CA PHE A 65 -3.63 4.69 10.24
C PHE A 65 -4.12 6.06 10.73
N PRO A 66 -3.42 7.18 10.46
CA PRO A 66 -3.95 8.49 10.84
C PRO A 66 -5.16 8.93 10.01
N ARG A 67 -5.35 8.36 8.82
CA ARG A 67 -6.39 8.77 7.87
C ARG A 67 -7.63 7.88 7.90
N PHE A 68 -7.46 6.60 8.21
CA PHE A 68 -8.50 5.57 8.21
C PHE A 68 -8.48 4.81 9.53
#